data_AF-A0A1J3GUE3-F1
#
_entry.id   AF-A0A1J3GUE3-F1
#
_cell.length_a   1.000
_cell.length_b   1.000
_cell.length_c   1.000
_cell.angle_alpha   90.00
_cell.angle_beta   90.00
_cell.angle_gamma   90.00
#
_symmetry.space_group_name_H-M   'P 1'
#
loop_
_entity.id
_entity.type
_entity.pdbx_description
1 polymer ?
#
loop_
_entity_poly.entity_id
_entity_poly.type
_entity_poly.pdbx_seq_one_letter_code
_entity_poly.pdbx_strand_id
1 'polypeptide(L)'
;MNQPPENEVCSICHGHFNAPCQSNCSHWFCGNCIMLVWRHGSTLRPCKCPLCRRPISLLVPSEETVNGRSDATVSEVLRDVETYNRVFGGQSSGLVQRMRDLPFLLRRLFGEMMDPQRTLPLVIRARVYIALILSAIYIISPVDIIPEGVLGVVGLLDDLLIALICFLHVAALYRSVLYFRHGGS
;
A
#
# COMPACT_ATOMS: atom_id res chain seq x y z
N MET A 1 6.01 -4.36 -7.82
CA MET A 1 7.40 -3.96 -8.07
C MET A 1 8.10 -3.89 -6.72
N ASN A 2 8.99 -4.85 -6.46
CA ASN A 2 9.67 -4.99 -5.17
C ASN A 2 11.03 -4.30 -5.13
N GLN A 3 11.41 -3.64 -6.23
CA GLN A 3 12.64 -2.91 -6.44
C GLN A 3 12.34 -1.60 -7.18
N PRO A 4 13.20 -0.58 -7.00
CA PRO A 4 13.15 0.62 -7.83
C PRO A 4 13.47 0.28 -9.30
N PRO A 5 12.95 1.03 -10.28
CA PRO A 5 13.33 0.90 -11.68
C PRO A 5 14.84 1.12 -11.88
N GLU A 6 15.47 0.33 -12.75
CA GLU A 6 16.93 0.28 -12.92
C GLU A 6 17.58 1.62 -13.29
N ASN A 7 16.85 2.47 -14.02
CA ASN A 7 17.34 3.78 -14.49
C ASN A 7 16.92 4.95 -13.59
N GLU A 8 16.28 4.68 -12.46
CA GLU A 8 15.89 5.73 -11.51
C GLU A 8 16.97 5.93 -10.45
N VAL A 9 17.08 7.17 -9.97
CA VAL A 9 17.97 7.58 -8.88
C VAL A 9 17.14 8.17 -7.74
N CYS A 10 17.70 8.17 -6.53
CA CYS A 10 17.02 8.78 -5.41
C CYS A 10 16.94 10.30 -5.61
N SER A 11 15.72 10.85 -5.61
CA SER A 11 15.48 12.30 -5.79
C SER A 11 15.94 13.18 -4.61
N ILE A 12 16.50 12.61 -3.55
CA ILE A 12 17.03 13.34 -2.38
C ILE A 12 18.55 13.46 -2.46
N CYS A 13 19.27 12.34 -2.63
CA CYS A 13 20.74 12.35 -2.74
C CYS A 13 21.25 12.39 -4.19
N HIS A 14 20.36 12.26 -5.18
CA HIS A 14 20.68 12.19 -6.61
C HIS A 14 21.64 11.04 -7.00
N GLY A 15 21.78 10.03 -6.14
CA GLY A 15 22.61 8.84 -6.39
C GLY A 15 21.78 7.55 -6.50
N HIS A 16 22.49 6.42 -6.66
CA HIS A 16 21.88 5.10 -6.64
C HIS A 16 21.19 4.82 -5.31
N PHE A 17 20.14 3.99 -5.36
CA PHE A 17 19.40 3.62 -4.17
C PHE A 17 20.25 2.76 -3.23
N ASN A 18 20.45 3.26 -2.00
CA ASN A 18 20.96 2.46 -0.89
C ASN A 18 19.80 2.17 0.08
N ALA A 19 19.59 0.89 0.41
CA ALA A 19 18.44 0.41 1.19
C ALA A 19 17.10 1.00 0.68
N PRO A 20 16.71 0.74 -0.60
CA PRO A 20 15.54 1.37 -1.20
C PRO A 20 14.24 1.10 -0.42
N CYS A 21 13.50 2.17 -0.18
CA CYS A 21 12.19 2.14 0.46
C CYS A 21 11.14 2.78 -0.46
N GLN A 22 10.01 2.10 -0.64
CA GLN A 22 8.88 2.58 -1.42
C GLN A 22 7.84 3.24 -0.51
N SER A 23 7.35 4.41 -0.89
CA SER A 23 6.27 5.11 -0.18
C SER A 23 4.87 4.66 -0.64
N ASN A 24 3.82 4.95 0.14
CA ASN A 24 2.41 4.70 -0.25
C ASN A 24 1.94 5.47 -1.51
N CYS A 25 2.77 6.38 -2.04
CA CYS A 25 2.54 7.05 -3.31
C CYS A 25 3.41 6.49 -4.46
N SER A 26 3.88 5.25 -4.32
CA SER A 26 4.73 4.48 -5.26
C SER A 26 6.13 5.03 -5.57
N HIS A 27 6.51 6.19 -5.05
CA HIS A 27 7.86 6.73 -5.23
C HIS A 27 8.89 6.06 -4.32
N TRP A 28 10.11 5.92 -4.83
CA TRP A 28 11.26 5.29 -4.18
C TRP A 28 12.26 6.29 -3.65
N PHE A 29 12.87 5.97 -2.51
CA PHE A 29 13.93 6.75 -1.87
C PHE A 29 14.93 5.82 -1.18
N CYS A 30 16.16 6.27 -0.97
CA CYS A 30 17.06 5.60 -0.02
C CYS A 30 16.45 5.70 1.38
N GLY A 31 16.51 4.63 2.17
CA GLY A 31 15.91 4.61 3.51
C GLY A 31 16.46 5.72 4.42
N ASN A 32 17.78 5.91 4.44
CA ASN A 32 18.39 6.99 5.22
C ASN A 32 17.98 8.40 4.73
N CYS A 33 17.85 8.59 3.41
CA CYS A 33 17.46 9.88 2.85
C CYS A 33 16.04 10.28 3.27
N ILE A 34 15.07 9.36 3.17
CA ILE A 34 13.70 9.67 3.54
C ILE A 34 13.53 9.82 5.06
N MET A 35 14.29 9.08 5.86
CA MET A 35 14.35 9.28 7.31
C MET A 35 14.93 10.63 7.70
N LEU A 36 15.97 11.10 6.98
CA LEU A 36 16.54 12.43 7.20
C LEU A 36 15.52 13.54 6.93
N VAL A 37 14.75 13.41 5.83
CA VAL A 37 13.65 14.34 5.49
C VAL A 37 12.61 14.39 6.61
N TRP A 38 12.24 13.24 7.18
CA TRP A 38 11.33 13.20 8.32
C TRP A 38 11.91 13.87 9.57
N ARG A 39 13.17 13.56 9.93
CA ARG A 39 13.85 14.11 11.12
C ARG A 39 14.05 15.63 11.06
N HIS A 40 14.31 16.18 9.88
CA HIS A 40 14.45 17.63 9.67
C HIS A 40 13.10 18.36 9.60
N GLY A 41 12.02 17.64 9.35
CA GLY A 41 10.68 18.19 9.33
C GLY A 41 10.05 18.28 10.72
N SER A 42 8.73 18.18 10.76
CA SER A 42 7.98 18.03 12.01
C SER A 42 7.88 16.55 12.36
N THR A 43 8.65 16.08 13.34
CA THR A 43 8.59 14.69 13.82
C THR A 43 7.21 14.25 14.29
N LEU A 44 6.31 15.19 14.61
CA LEU A 44 4.92 14.97 14.99
C LEU A 44 3.97 14.68 13.80
N ARG A 45 4.41 14.87 12.56
CA ARG A 45 3.58 14.68 11.36
C ARG A 45 4.28 13.75 10.37
N PRO A 46 3.51 12.99 9.57
CA PRO A 46 4.10 12.21 8.50
C PRO A 46 4.83 13.14 7.52
N CYS A 47 6.01 12.74 7.08
CA CYS A 47 6.75 13.50 6.07
C CYS A 47 5.98 13.50 4.74
N LYS A 48 6.19 14.54 3.93
CA LYS A 48 5.60 14.62 2.59
C LYS A 48 6.58 14.05 1.58
N CYS A 49 6.05 13.34 0.59
CA CYS A 49 6.84 12.87 -0.54
C CYS A 49 7.49 14.05 -1.28
N PRO A 50 8.83 14.07 -1.47
CA PRO A 50 9.52 15.11 -2.22
C PRO A 50 9.01 15.29 -3.67
N LEU A 51 8.51 14.22 -4.29
CA LEU A 51 8.08 14.24 -5.70
C LEU A 51 6.63 14.70 -5.86
N CYS A 52 5.69 14.14 -5.08
CA CYS A 52 4.26 14.39 -5.27
C CYS A 52 3.56 15.06 -4.08
N ARG A 53 4.31 15.42 -3.04
CA ARG A 53 3.86 16.14 -1.83
C ARG A 53 2.76 15.45 -1.02
N ARG A 54 2.40 14.20 -1.35
CA ARG A 54 1.46 13.38 -0.59
C ARG A 54 2.07 13.00 0.77
N PRO A 55 1.29 12.95 1.86
CA PRO A 55 1.79 12.47 3.14
C PRO A 55 2.18 10.99 3.03
N ILE A 56 3.37 10.66 3.52
CA ILE A 56 3.88 9.30 3.55
C ILE A 56 3.45 8.68 4.87
N SER A 57 2.47 7.78 4.81
CA SER A 57 1.97 7.10 6.01
C SER A 57 2.63 5.74 6.21
N LEU A 58 3.24 5.20 5.17
CA LEU A 58 3.84 3.88 5.18
C LEU A 58 5.03 3.86 4.21
N LEU A 59 6.15 3.32 4.70
CA LEU A 59 7.35 3.04 3.93
C LEU A 59 7.58 1.53 3.91
N VAL A 60 7.76 0.99 2.71
CA VAL A 60 7.94 -0.44 2.50
C VAL A 60 9.33 -0.68 1.90
N PRO A 61 10.28 -1.25 2.66
CA PRO A 61 11.61 -1.60 2.15
C PRO A 61 11.55 -2.59 0.98
N SER A 62 12.54 -2.53 0.08
CA SER A 62 12.73 -3.55 -0.97
C SER A 62 13.13 -4.89 -0.35
N GLU A 63 12.93 -5.98 -1.10
CA GLU A 63 13.35 -7.31 -0.63
C GLU A 63 14.86 -7.42 -0.45
N GLU A 64 15.64 -6.78 -1.32
CA GLU A 64 17.09 -6.69 -1.16
C GLU A 64 17.47 -6.00 0.15
N THR A 65 16.76 -4.94 0.51
CA THR A 65 16.98 -4.23 1.78
C THR A 65 16.66 -5.13 2.97
N VAL A 66 15.57 -5.90 2.91
CA VAL A 66 15.20 -6.84 3.97
C VAL A 66 16.20 -8.00 4.08
N ASN A 67 16.67 -8.53 2.95
CA ASN A 67 17.67 -9.61 2.93
C ASN A 67 19.04 -9.14 3.40
N GLY A 68 19.38 -7.86 3.18
CA GLY A 68 20.61 -7.21 3.63
C GLY A 68 20.65 -6.86 5.13
N ARG A 69 19.71 -7.36 5.96
CA ARG A 69 19.61 -7.05 7.40
C ARG A 69 20.86 -7.42 8.22
N SER A 70 21.76 -8.25 7.69
CA SER A 70 23.04 -8.58 8.31
C SER A 70 24.03 -7.41 8.32
N ASP A 71 23.90 -6.44 7.42
CA ASP A 71 24.67 -5.19 7.44
C ASP A 71 24.12 -4.28 8.55
N ALA A 72 25.02 -3.80 9.42
CA ALA A 72 24.68 -2.90 10.52
C ALA A 72 24.00 -1.61 10.03
N THR A 73 24.43 -1.07 8.89
CA THR A 73 23.89 0.17 8.33
C THR A 73 22.45 -0.02 7.81
N VAL A 74 22.19 -1.13 7.13
CA VAL A 74 20.86 -1.49 6.62
C VAL A 74 19.92 -1.82 7.77
N SER A 75 20.40 -2.53 8.79
CA SER A 75 19.63 -2.86 9.99
C SER A 75 19.16 -1.61 10.75
N GLU A 76 20.02 -0.60 10.88
CA GLU A 76 19.64 0.68 11.50
C GLU A 76 18.53 1.39 10.70
N VAL A 77 18.67 1.47 9.38
CA VAL A 77 17.67 2.05 8.49
C VAL A 77 16.32 1.32 8.60
N LEU A 78 16.34 -0.02 8.63
CA LEU A 78 15.12 -0.82 8.81
C LEU A 78 14.43 -0.50 10.14
N ARG A 79 15.19 -0.38 11.23
CA ARG A 79 14.64 -0.02 12.55
C ARG A 79 14.01 1.38 12.58
N ASP A 80 14.64 2.34 11.90
CA ASP A 80 14.09 3.69 11.77
C ASP A 80 12.78 3.69 10.96
N VAL A 81 12.74 2.92 9.87
CA VAL A 81 11.54 2.75 9.04
C VAL A 81 10.42 2.05 9.82
N GLU A 82 10.72 1.01 10.58
CA GLU A 82 9.75 0.33 11.45
C GLU A 82 9.17 1.32 12.49
N THR A 83 10.04 2.10 13.12
CA THR A 83 9.63 3.13 14.09
C THR A 83 8.73 4.17 13.44
N TYR A 84 9.09 4.67 12.25
CA TYR A 84 8.27 5.60 11.48
C TYR A 84 6.89 5.02 11.17
N ASN A 85 6.86 3.79 10.65
CA ASN A 85 5.65 3.10 10.30
C ASN A 85 4.76 2.89 11.52
N ARG A 86 5.30 2.53 12.69
CA ARG A 86 4.51 2.39 13.92
C ARG A 86 3.79 3.68 14.31
N VAL A 87 4.44 4.83 14.14
CA VAL A 87 3.88 6.14 14.51
C VAL A 87 2.78 6.59 13.53
N PHE A 88 2.97 6.38 12.22
CA PHE A 88 2.09 6.95 11.19
C PHE A 88 1.26 5.96 10.38
N GLY A 89 1.62 4.68 10.40
CA GLY A 89 1.01 3.63 9.58
C GLY A 89 -0.42 3.28 10.01
N GLY A 90 -0.69 3.38 11.31
CA GLY A 90 -2.01 3.19 11.92
C GLY A 90 -2.92 4.42 11.90
N GLN A 91 -2.44 5.61 11.51
CA GLN A 91 -3.30 6.80 11.47
C GLN A 91 -4.44 6.60 10.48
N SER A 92 -5.66 6.87 10.93
CA SER A 92 -6.89 6.82 10.14
C SER A 92 -6.87 7.91 9.07
N SER A 93 -6.22 7.60 7.95
CA SER A 93 -6.29 8.44 6.77
C SER A 93 -7.75 8.55 6.32
N GLY A 94 -8.23 9.79 6.14
CA GLY A 94 -9.59 10.04 5.67
C GLY A 94 -9.87 9.34 4.33
N LEU A 95 -11.14 9.12 3.99
CA LEU A 95 -11.55 8.36 2.80
C LEU A 95 -10.86 8.84 1.51
N VAL A 96 -10.69 10.16 1.35
CA VAL A 96 -9.99 10.78 0.21
C VAL A 96 -8.53 10.34 0.11
N GLN A 97 -7.85 10.12 1.23
CA GLN A 97 -6.48 9.63 1.23
C GLN A 97 -6.43 8.13 0.91
N ARG A 98 -7.38 7.33 1.44
CA ARG A 98 -7.48 5.91 1.08
C ARG A 98 -7.71 5.72 -0.42
N MET A 99 -8.60 6.50 -1.03
CA MET A 99 -8.82 6.47 -2.48
C MET A 99 -7.56 6.84 -3.27
N ARG A 100 -6.75 7.79 -2.79
CA ARG A 100 -5.49 8.16 -3.44
C ARG A 100 -4.39 7.11 -3.30
N ASP A 101 -4.39 6.35 -2.20
CA ASP A 101 -3.45 5.26 -1.94
C ASP A 101 -3.90 3.92 -2.58
N LEU A 102 -5.20 3.80 -2.90
CA LEU A 102 -5.84 2.62 -3.50
C LEU A 102 -5.11 2.05 -4.73
N PRO A 103 -4.82 2.82 -5.80
CA PRO A 103 -4.23 2.26 -7.01
C PRO A 103 -2.85 1.64 -6.75
N PHE A 104 -2.08 2.22 -5.83
CA PHE A 104 -0.80 1.67 -5.43
C PHE A 104 -0.97 0.33 -4.69
N LEU A 105 -1.84 0.30 -3.68
CA LEU A 105 -2.09 -0.89 -2.88
C LEU A 105 -2.64 -2.04 -3.73
N LEU A 106 -3.60 -1.76 -4.61
CA LEU A 106 -4.18 -2.76 -5.51
C LEU A 106 -3.17 -3.28 -6.53
N ARG A 107 -2.39 -2.39 -7.18
CA ARG A 107 -1.37 -2.82 -8.15
C ARG A 107 -0.32 -3.72 -7.49
N ARG A 108 0.07 -3.39 -6.25
CA ARG A 108 1.03 -4.20 -5.49
C ARG A 108 0.42 -5.54 -5.07
N LEU A 109 -0.79 -5.53 -4.53
CA LEU A 109 -1.51 -6.75 -4.17
C LEU A 109 -1.70 -7.66 -5.38
N PHE A 110 -2.08 -7.12 -6.54
CA PHE A 110 -2.27 -7.90 -7.77
C PHE A 110 -0.99 -8.62 -8.18
N GLY A 111 0.16 -7.93 -8.13
CA GLY A 111 1.46 -8.55 -8.36
C GLY A 111 1.77 -9.68 -7.36
N GLU A 112 1.50 -9.48 -6.07
CA GLU A 112 1.73 -10.51 -5.03
C GLU A 112 0.73 -11.69 -5.10
N MET A 113 -0.46 -11.49 -5.66
CA MET A 113 -1.42 -12.57 -5.92
C MET A 113 -1.02 -13.41 -7.13
N MET A 114 -0.46 -12.77 -8.17
CA MET A 114 -0.03 -13.44 -9.40
C MET A 114 1.23 -14.30 -9.19
N ASP A 115 2.00 -14.05 -8.13
CA ASP A 115 3.18 -14.84 -7.75
C ASP A 115 2.82 -15.97 -6.74
N PRO A 116 2.79 -17.25 -7.16
CA PRO A 116 2.37 -18.36 -6.30
C PRO A 116 3.34 -18.67 -5.15
N GLN A 117 4.61 -18.27 -5.21
CA GLN A 117 5.62 -18.56 -4.17
C GLN A 117 5.66 -17.56 -2.99
N ARG A 118 4.75 -16.57 -2.92
CA ARG A 118 4.84 -15.47 -1.94
C ARG A 118 4.12 -15.68 -0.61
N THR A 119 4.70 -15.05 0.42
CA THR A 119 4.45 -15.12 1.87
C THR A 119 3.16 -14.47 2.38
N LEU A 120 2.18 -14.16 1.51
CA LEU A 120 0.89 -13.62 1.97
C LEU A 120 0.20 -14.64 2.88
N PRO A 121 -0.15 -14.28 4.13
CA PRO A 121 -0.86 -15.20 5.01
C PRO A 121 -2.12 -15.72 4.30
N LEU A 122 -2.30 -17.04 4.27
CA LEU A 122 -3.38 -17.71 3.53
C LEU A 122 -4.77 -17.11 3.83
N VAL A 123 -4.96 -16.63 5.06
CA VAL A 123 -6.19 -15.96 5.52
C VAL A 123 -6.51 -14.70 4.71
N ILE A 124 -5.51 -13.90 4.33
CA ILE A 124 -5.72 -12.68 3.54
C ILE A 124 -6.06 -13.06 2.10
N ARG A 125 -5.34 -14.03 1.52
CA ARG A 125 -5.66 -14.56 0.18
C ARG A 125 -7.11 -15.07 0.15
N ALA A 126 -7.50 -15.89 1.13
CA ALA A 126 -8.86 -16.39 1.26
C ALA A 126 -9.89 -15.26 1.40
N ARG A 127 -9.66 -14.27 2.27
CA ARG A 127 -10.57 -13.13 2.43
C ARG A 127 -10.73 -12.30 1.15
N VAL A 128 -9.64 -12.07 0.41
CA VAL A 128 -9.67 -11.37 -0.87
C VAL A 128 -10.45 -12.19 -1.91
N TYR A 129 -10.20 -13.49 -2.03
CA TYR A 129 -10.95 -14.35 -2.95
C TYR A 129 -12.44 -14.43 -2.58
N ILE A 130 -12.77 -14.57 -1.30
CA ILE A 130 -14.18 -14.55 -0.84
C ILE A 130 -14.84 -13.23 -1.20
N ALA A 131 -14.18 -12.09 -0.94
CA ALA A 131 -14.72 -10.77 -1.28
C ALA A 131 -14.92 -10.60 -2.80
N LEU A 132 -13.98 -11.09 -3.62
CA LEU A 132 -14.10 -11.07 -5.09
C LEU A 132 -15.23 -11.99 -5.58
N ILE A 133 -15.35 -13.20 -5.04
CA ILE A 133 -16.39 -14.16 -5.39
C ILE A 133 -17.77 -13.62 -4.99
N LEU A 134 -17.93 -13.09 -3.77
CA LEU A 134 -19.19 -12.49 -3.33
C LEU A 134 -19.57 -11.27 -4.18
N SER A 135 -18.59 -10.44 -4.54
CA SER A 135 -18.81 -9.31 -5.45
C SER A 135 -19.23 -9.79 -6.84
N ALA A 136 -18.61 -10.84 -7.38
CA ALA A 136 -18.98 -11.40 -8.67
C ALA A 136 -20.37 -12.06 -8.65
N ILE A 137 -20.70 -12.80 -7.58
CA ILE A 137 -22.03 -13.37 -7.37
C ILE A 137 -23.09 -12.27 -7.34
N TYR A 138 -22.80 -11.17 -6.64
CA TYR A 138 -23.70 -10.03 -6.59
C TYR A 138 -23.90 -9.43 -8.00
N ILE A 139 -22.83 -9.10 -8.72
CA ILE A 139 -22.89 -8.48 -10.07
C ILE A 139 -23.58 -9.39 -11.11
N ILE A 140 -23.44 -10.71 -10.98
CA ILE A 140 -23.99 -11.68 -11.95
C ILE A 140 -25.42 -12.14 -11.55
N SER A 141 -25.86 -11.83 -10.33
CA SER A 141 -27.18 -12.26 -9.83
C SER A 141 -28.29 -11.48 -10.56
N PRO A 142 -29.21 -12.15 -11.26
CA PRO A 142 -30.36 -11.51 -11.91
C PRO A 142 -31.43 -11.02 -10.92
N VAL A 143 -31.14 -11.08 -9.61
CA VAL A 143 -32.00 -10.64 -8.51
C VAL A 143 -31.32 -9.47 -7.82
N ASP A 144 -31.30 -8.33 -8.50
CA ASP A 144 -31.03 -7.06 -7.84
C ASP A 144 -32.20 -6.67 -6.93
N ILE A 145 -31.89 -6.10 -5.78
CA ILE A 145 -32.88 -5.57 -4.81
C ILE A 145 -33.76 -4.47 -5.45
N ILE A 146 -33.37 -3.95 -6.62
CA ILE A 146 -34.12 -2.96 -7.41
C ILE A 146 -34.35 -3.54 -8.81
N PRO A 147 -35.60 -3.74 -9.27
CA PRO A 147 -35.87 -4.30 -10.59
C PRO A 147 -35.33 -3.37 -11.68
N GLU A 148 -34.34 -3.86 -12.42
CA GLU A 148 -33.63 -3.17 -13.52
C GLU A 148 -34.57 -2.60 -14.60
N GLY A 149 -35.80 -3.11 -14.68
CA GLY A 149 -36.81 -2.72 -15.67
C GLY A 149 -37.43 -1.33 -15.47
N VAL A 150 -37.20 -0.63 -14.34
CA VAL A 150 -37.83 0.69 -14.08
C VAL A 150 -36.80 1.83 -13.97
N LEU A 151 -35.55 1.52 -13.62
CA LEU A 151 -34.50 2.51 -13.31
C LEU A 151 -33.09 1.99 -13.65
N GLY A 152 -32.84 1.56 -14.90
CA GLY A 152 -31.58 0.92 -15.30
C GLY A 152 -30.27 1.67 -14.98
N VAL A 153 -30.30 2.99 -14.74
CA VAL A 153 -29.13 3.76 -14.26
C VAL A 153 -28.82 3.51 -12.78
N VAL A 154 -29.84 3.18 -11.98
CA VAL A 154 -29.71 2.97 -10.52
C VAL A 154 -29.08 1.61 -10.22
N GLY A 155 -29.37 0.56 -10.98
CA GLY A 155 -28.70 -0.75 -10.85
C GLY A 155 -27.19 -0.64 -11.13
N LEU A 156 -26.83 0.02 -12.24
CA LEU A 156 -25.41 0.25 -12.58
C LEU A 156 -24.66 1.09 -11.53
N LEU A 157 -25.37 1.99 -10.83
CA LEU A 157 -24.81 2.74 -9.70
C LEU A 157 -24.56 1.82 -8.48
N ASP A 158 -25.46 0.89 -8.19
CA ASP A 158 -25.33 -0.08 -7.09
C ASP A 158 -24.14 -1.01 -7.31
N ASP A 159 -23.99 -1.56 -8.53
CA ASP A 159 -22.83 -2.35 -8.95
C ASP A 159 -21.50 -1.60 -8.78
N LEU A 160 -21.47 -0.34 -9.22
CA LEU A 160 -20.29 0.52 -9.09
C LEU A 160 -19.95 0.77 -7.61
N LEU A 161 -20.96 1.00 -6.78
CA LEU A 161 -20.79 1.21 -5.34
C LEU A 161 -20.25 -0.05 -4.66
N ILE A 162 -20.79 -1.22 -5.00
CA ILE A 162 -20.36 -2.50 -4.41
C ILE A 162 -18.95 -2.85 -4.84
N ALA A 163 -18.62 -2.68 -6.13
CA ALA A 163 -17.26 -2.83 -6.60
C ALA A 163 -16.29 -1.89 -5.85
N LEU A 164 -16.66 -0.61 -5.69
CA LEU A 164 -15.86 0.37 -4.95
C LEU A 164 -15.66 -0.02 -3.48
N ILE A 165 -16.72 -0.47 -2.79
CA ILE A 165 -16.66 -0.93 -1.41
C ILE A 165 -15.74 -2.15 -1.29
N CYS A 166 -15.86 -3.11 -2.21
CA CYS A 166 -14.98 -4.29 -2.27
C CYS A 166 -13.52 -3.89 -2.46
N PHE A 167 -13.21 -2.99 -3.40
CA PHE A 167 -11.84 -2.50 -3.61
C PHE A 167 -11.28 -1.78 -2.38
N LEU A 168 -12.08 -0.91 -1.75
CA LEU A 168 -11.68 -0.21 -0.53
C LEU A 168 -11.45 -1.18 0.64
N HIS A 169 -12.29 -2.21 0.77
CA HIS A 169 -12.15 -3.25 1.80
C HIS A 169 -10.86 -4.05 1.59
N VAL A 170 -10.63 -4.55 0.37
CA VAL A 170 -9.42 -5.29 0.00
C VAL A 170 -8.16 -4.45 0.23
N ALA A 171 -8.17 -3.17 -0.16
CA ALA A 171 -7.03 -2.29 0.06
C ALA A 171 -6.79 -1.97 1.53
N ALA A 172 -7.84 -1.82 2.34
CA ALA A 172 -7.72 -1.65 3.79
C ALA A 172 -7.11 -2.90 4.46
N LEU A 173 -7.55 -4.10 4.06
CA LEU A 173 -6.96 -5.36 4.51
C LEU A 173 -5.49 -5.44 4.10
N TYR A 174 -5.16 -5.16 2.85
CA TYR A 174 -3.76 -5.23 2.40
C TYR A 174 -2.87 -4.21 3.11
N ARG A 175 -3.38 -2.99 3.34
CA ARG A 175 -2.68 -1.97 4.12
C ARG A 175 -2.42 -2.42 5.56
N SER A 176 -3.38 -3.07 6.23
CA SER A 176 -3.16 -3.55 7.61
C SER A 176 -2.09 -4.64 7.66
N VAL A 177 -1.99 -5.47 6.63
CA VAL A 177 -0.96 -6.50 6.50
C VAL A 177 0.42 -5.89 6.29
N LEU A 178 0.53 -4.91 5.39
CA LEU A 178 1.80 -4.20 5.19
C LEU A 178 2.23 -3.46 6.45
N TYR A 179 1.28 -2.85 7.17
CA TYR A 179 1.53 -2.22 8.46
C TYR A 179 2.03 -3.24 9.48
N PHE A 180 1.40 -4.40 9.61
CA PHE A 180 1.83 -5.44 10.55
C PHE A 180 3.23 -5.97 10.21
N ARG A 181 3.54 -6.14 8.92
CA ARG A 181 4.85 -6.62 8.47
C ARG A 181 5.99 -5.63 8.65
N HIS A 182 5.72 -4.33 8.48
CA HIS A 182 6.76 -3.29 8.41
C HIS A 182 6.66 -2.22 9.50
N GLY A 183 5.67 -2.31 10.40
CA GLY A 183 5.49 -1.43 11.56
C GLY A 183 6.12 -1.94 12.85
N GLY A 184 6.66 -3.16 12.84
CA GLY A 184 7.15 -3.85 14.03
C GLY A 184 6.00 -4.31 14.94
N SER A 185 6.16 -5.49 15.54
CA SER A 185 5.28 -5.97 16.61
C SER A 185 5.47 -5.18 17.90
#